data_AF-A0A846YSE0-F1
#
_entry.id   AF-A0A846YSE0-F1
#
_cell.length_a   1.000
_cell.length_b   1.000
_cell.length_c   1.000
_cell.angle_alpha   90.00
_cell.angle_beta   90.00
_cell.angle_gamma   90.00
#
_symmetry.space_group_name_H-M   'P 1'
#
loop_
_entity.id
_entity.type
_entity.pdbx_description
1 polymer ?
#
loop_
_entity_poly.entity_id
_entity_poly.type
_entity_poly.pdbx_seq_one_letter_code
_entity_poly.pdbx_strand_id
1 'polypeptide(L)'
;MTNADNPNYTSLDALKYLAREVINTIEWTLDSLSGNGVSEDDHYEIEALWGLAEQTSELLGPLVEDWNHYSDGREISSQVEIEYGHVYEHRWHPDPTVDKPSVSTGRLLADPGEDNGTYEVRIVPPQSVTVHRFPKGPGNVVPLRRLE
;
A
#
# COMPACT_ATOMS: atom_id res chain seq x y z
N MET A 1 -38.66 -0.24 9.23
CA MET A 1 -37.41 0.42 9.68
C MET A 1 -36.32 -0.62 9.54
N THR A 2 -35.60 -0.61 8.43
CA THR A 2 -34.48 -1.52 8.16
C THR A 2 -33.32 -1.09 9.06
N ASN A 3 -32.81 -2.02 9.86
CA ASN A 3 -31.62 -1.81 10.70
C ASN A 3 -30.52 -1.25 9.81
N ALA A 4 -30.00 -0.07 10.15
CA ALA A 4 -28.77 0.42 9.56
C ALA A 4 -27.69 -0.64 9.86
N ASP A 5 -27.10 -1.16 8.79
CA ASP A 5 -26.11 -2.21 8.77
C ASP A 5 -24.99 -1.87 9.77
N ASN A 6 -24.79 -2.75 10.75
CA ASN A 6 -23.58 -2.66 11.56
C ASN A 6 -22.40 -2.86 10.59
N PRO A 7 -21.38 -1.99 10.61
CA PRO A 7 -20.20 -2.19 9.81
C PRO A 7 -19.61 -3.58 10.11
N ASN A 8 -19.13 -4.28 9.08
CA ASN A 8 -18.47 -5.59 9.21
C ASN A 8 -17.05 -5.48 9.81
N TYR A 9 -16.78 -4.42 10.58
CA TYR A 9 -15.51 -4.09 11.18
C TYR A 9 -15.73 -3.32 12.49
N THR A 10 -14.75 -3.36 13.38
CA THR A 10 -14.82 -2.64 14.66
C THR A 10 -14.29 -1.22 14.55
N SER A 11 -14.64 -0.35 15.50
CA SER A 11 -14.02 0.98 15.58
C SER A 11 -12.50 0.91 15.73
N LEU A 12 -11.99 -0.14 16.39
CA LEU A 12 -10.55 -0.36 16.52
C LEU A 12 -9.91 -0.69 15.17
N ASP A 13 -10.56 -1.51 14.33
CA ASP A 13 -10.09 -1.80 12.97
C ASP A 13 -10.00 -0.53 12.11
N ALA A 14 -11.01 0.34 12.22
CA ALA A 14 -11.01 1.64 11.55
C ALA A 14 -9.86 2.53 12.01
N LEU A 15 -9.59 2.57 13.33
CA LEU A 15 -8.50 3.35 13.90
C LEU A 15 -7.12 2.80 13.50
N LYS A 16 -6.95 1.47 13.48
CA LYS A 16 -5.71 0.83 12.98
C LYS A 16 -5.44 1.20 11.53
N TYR A 17 -6.46 1.08 10.67
CA TYR A 17 -6.37 1.43 9.26
C TYR A 17 -6.00 2.91 9.07
N LEU A 18 -6.70 3.81 9.76
CA LEU A 18 -6.43 5.25 9.70
C LEU A 18 -5.02 5.59 10.18
N ALA A 19 -4.56 5.00 11.28
CA ALA A 19 -3.21 5.20 11.79
C ALA A 19 -2.15 4.80 10.77
N ARG A 20 -2.35 3.66 10.11
CA ARG A 20 -1.44 3.19 9.06
C ARG A 20 -1.42 4.13 7.86
N GLU A 21 -2.58 4.65 7.44
CA GLU A 21 -2.68 5.66 6.38
C GLU A 21 -1.92 6.95 6.74
N VAL A 22 -2.10 7.45 7.97
CA VAL A 22 -1.42 8.66 8.45
C VAL A 22 0.09 8.47 8.48
N ILE A 23 0.58 7.39 9.09
CA ILE A 23 2.02 7.09 9.20
C ILE A 23 2.63 6.95 7.80
N ASN A 24 2.01 6.17 6.93
CA ASN A 24 2.49 5.99 5.55
C ASN A 24 2.50 7.32 4.78
N THR A 25 1.46 8.13 4.91
CA THR A 25 1.41 9.44 4.24
C THR A 25 2.55 10.35 4.72
N ILE A 26 2.85 10.34 6.02
CA ILE A 26 3.97 11.10 6.60
C ILE A 26 5.29 10.57 6.04
N GLU A 27 5.52 9.26 6.04
CA GLU A 27 6.76 8.65 5.52
C GLU A 27 7.01 9.03 4.05
N TRP A 28 6.00 8.88 3.19
CA TRP A 28 6.10 9.27 1.77
C TRP A 28 6.32 10.78 1.60
N THR A 29 5.68 11.60 2.44
CA THR A 29 5.86 13.06 2.40
C THR A 29 7.29 13.43 2.80
N LEU A 30 7.82 12.83 3.86
CA LEU A 30 9.18 13.09 4.33
C LEU A 30 10.22 12.62 3.31
N ASP A 31 10.04 11.44 2.71
CA ASP A 31 10.92 10.93 1.66
C ASP A 31 10.92 11.90 0.45
N SER A 32 9.73 12.29 -0.01
CA SER A 32 9.59 13.25 -1.11
C SER A 32 10.19 14.62 -0.78
N LEU A 33 10.09 15.12 0.45
CA LEU A 33 10.70 16.38 0.86
C LEU A 33 12.22 16.23 0.87
N SER A 34 12.76 15.17 1.47
CA SER A 34 14.20 14.94 1.61
C SER A 34 14.92 14.89 0.26
N GLY A 35 14.29 14.35 -0.78
CA GLY A 35 14.81 14.31 -2.14
C GLY A 35 14.82 15.65 -2.88
N ASN A 36 14.12 16.67 -2.39
CA ASN A 36 13.95 17.97 -3.07
C ASN A 36 14.74 19.13 -2.43
N GLY A 37 15.72 18.83 -1.56
CA GLY A 37 16.60 19.85 -1.01
C GLY A 37 15.93 20.75 0.03
N VAL A 38 15.32 20.11 1.03
CA VAL A 38 14.83 20.75 2.25
C VAL A 38 15.89 21.70 2.80
N SER A 39 15.51 22.94 3.10
CA SER A 39 16.41 23.93 3.67
C SER A 39 16.56 23.72 5.18
N GLU A 40 17.63 24.26 5.79
CA GLU A 40 17.83 24.19 7.25
C GLU A 40 16.66 24.81 8.05
N ASP A 41 15.79 25.62 7.41
CA ASP A 41 14.65 26.26 8.07
C ASP A 41 13.41 25.35 8.18
N ASP A 42 13.34 24.23 7.46
CA ASP A 42 12.15 23.34 7.42
C ASP A 42 12.21 22.19 8.46
N HIS A 43 13.18 22.23 9.39
CA HIS A 43 13.39 21.17 10.37
C HIS A 43 12.20 20.98 11.32
N TYR A 44 11.50 22.07 11.69
CA TYR A 44 10.40 22.01 12.66
C TYR A 44 9.14 21.38 12.09
N GLU A 45 8.83 21.60 10.81
CA GLU A 45 7.70 21.01 10.11
C GLU A 45 7.88 19.50 9.96
N ILE A 46 9.10 19.06 9.61
CA ILE A 46 9.46 17.65 9.53
C ILE A 46 9.35 16.98 10.89
N GLU A 47 9.89 17.60 11.94
CA GLU A 47 9.76 17.10 13.32
C GLU A 47 8.29 17.04 13.77
N ALA A 48 7.47 18.02 13.42
CA ALA A 48 6.04 18.03 13.76
C ALA A 48 5.27 16.90 13.08
N LEU A 49 5.57 16.63 11.79
CA LEU A 49 4.98 15.51 11.07
C LEU A 49 5.40 14.16 11.67
N TRP A 50 6.68 13.99 11.97
CA TRP A 50 7.16 12.78 12.65
C TRP A 50 6.53 12.61 14.04
N GLY A 51 6.45 13.68 14.82
CA GLY A 51 5.82 13.69 16.13
C GLY A 51 4.31 13.33 16.08
N LEU A 52 3.61 13.64 14.98
CA LEU A 52 2.23 13.20 14.78
C LEU A 52 2.12 11.68 14.55
N ALA A 53 3.05 11.09 13.80
CA ALA A 53 3.11 9.64 13.61
C ALA A 53 3.40 8.91 14.94
N GLU A 54 4.34 9.43 15.74
CA GLU A 54 4.64 8.91 17.08
C GLU A 54 3.45 9.01 18.02
N GLN A 55 2.82 10.18 18.13
CA GLN A 55 1.64 10.38 18.99
C GLN A 55 0.48 9.46 18.61
N THR A 56 0.26 9.23 17.30
CA THR A 56 -0.76 8.29 16.81
C THR A 56 -0.46 6.88 17.29
N SER A 57 0.80 6.45 17.20
CA SER A 57 1.24 5.13 17.63
C SER A 57 1.18 4.97 19.15
N GLU A 58 1.58 5.99 19.92
CA GLU A 58 1.52 5.99 21.38
C GLU A 58 0.08 5.94 21.91
N LEU A 59 -0.84 6.70 21.28
CA LEU A 59 -2.24 6.74 21.69
C LEU A 59 -2.94 5.38 21.46
N LEU A 60 -2.65 4.73 20.33
CA LEU A 60 -3.29 3.48 19.95
C LEU A 60 -2.58 2.25 20.50
N GLY A 61 -1.28 2.32 20.79
CA GLY A 61 -0.46 1.20 21.26
C GLY A 61 -1.10 0.40 22.41
N PRO A 62 -1.60 1.04 23.48
CA PRO A 62 -2.28 0.34 24.58
C PRO A 62 -3.60 -0.37 24.19
N LEU A 63 -4.20 0.01 23.06
CA LEU A 63 -5.48 -0.52 22.57
C LEU A 63 -5.30 -1.61 21.50
N VAL A 64 -4.10 -1.72 20.90
CA VAL A 64 -3.83 -2.60 19.76
C VAL A 64 -2.90 -3.73 20.18
N GLU A 65 -3.44 -4.94 20.29
CA GLU A 65 -2.65 -6.15 20.56
C GLU A 65 -1.89 -6.63 19.30
N ASP A 66 -2.54 -6.54 18.14
CA ASP A 66 -1.97 -6.94 16.85
C ASP A 66 -2.14 -5.81 15.83
N TRP A 67 -1.01 -5.27 15.37
CA TRP A 67 -0.94 -4.20 14.39
C TRP A 67 -1.06 -4.68 12.94
N ASN A 68 -0.97 -5.99 12.69
CA ASN A 68 -0.95 -6.56 11.36
C ASN A 68 -2.29 -7.14 10.94
N HIS A 69 -3.19 -7.39 11.88
CA HIS A 69 -4.50 -7.98 11.60
C HIS A 69 -5.67 -7.15 12.13
N TYR A 70 -6.76 -7.21 11.38
CA TYR A 70 -8.09 -6.80 11.83
C TYR A 70 -8.68 -7.81 12.81
N SER A 71 -9.75 -7.41 13.49
CA SER A 71 -10.48 -8.26 14.44
C SER A 71 -11.09 -9.51 13.81
N ASP A 72 -11.33 -9.52 12.49
CA ASP A 72 -11.79 -10.67 11.72
C ASP A 72 -10.66 -11.61 11.25
N GLY A 73 -9.41 -11.27 11.59
CA GLY A 73 -8.22 -12.05 11.27
C GLY A 73 -7.62 -11.75 9.89
N ARG A 74 -8.21 -10.86 9.07
CA ARG A 74 -7.57 -10.43 7.82
C ARG A 74 -6.36 -9.56 8.09
N GLU A 75 -5.37 -9.65 7.21
CA GLU A 75 -4.22 -8.74 7.21
C GLU A 75 -4.65 -7.31 6.90
N ILE A 76 -4.03 -6.34 7.54
CA ILE A 76 -4.19 -4.90 7.22
C ILE A 76 -3.51 -4.58 5.90
N SER A 77 -2.37 -5.21 5.62
CA SER A 77 -1.62 -5.04 4.38
C SER A 77 -1.02 -6.35 3.91
N SER A 78 -1.11 -6.61 2.62
CA SER A 78 -0.40 -7.72 1.98
C SER A 78 0.68 -7.17 1.06
N GLN A 79 1.83 -7.84 1.06
CA GLN A 79 2.98 -7.46 0.23
C GLN A 79 3.36 -8.61 -0.70
N VAL A 80 3.81 -8.25 -1.90
CA VAL A 80 4.30 -9.21 -2.88
C VAL A 80 5.48 -8.61 -3.65
N GLU A 81 6.56 -9.38 -3.75
CA GLU A 81 7.76 -8.93 -4.46
C GLU A 81 7.59 -9.08 -5.97
N ILE A 82 7.61 -7.95 -6.69
CA ILE A 82 7.54 -7.88 -8.15
C ILE A 82 8.87 -8.29 -8.78
N GLU A 83 9.99 -7.98 -8.15
CA GLU A 83 11.36 -8.40 -8.47
C GLU A 83 12.25 -8.03 -7.28
N TYR A 84 13.50 -8.50 -7.26
CA TYR A 84 14.37 -8.33 -6.10
C TYR A 84 14.44 -6.86 -5.66
N GLY A 85 13.94 -6.56 -4.46
CA GLY A 85 13.92 -5.21 -3.89
C GLY A 85 12.82 -4.28 -4.39
N HIS A 86 11.95 -4.73 -5.30
CA HIS A 86 10.78 -3.99 -5.77
C HIS A 86 9.51 -4.71 -5.29
N VAL A 87 8.92 -4.16 -4.23
CA VAL A 87 7.77 -4.74 -3.55
C VAL A 87 6.52 -3.93 -3.87
N TYR A 88 5.42 -4.63 -4.13
CA TYR A 88 4.09 -4.06 -4.15
C TYR A 88 3.41 -4.29 -2.80
N GLU A 89 2.90 -3.24 -2.19
CA GLU A 89 2.05 -3.30 -1.01
C GLU A 89 0.61 -2.93 -1.37
N HIS A 90 -0.34 -3.72 -0.89
CA HIS A 90 -1.75 -3.34 -0.88
C HIS A 90 -2.24 -3.27 0.55
N ARG A 91 -2.95 -2.18 0.89
CA ARG A 91 -3.61 -2.01 2.16
C ARG A 91 -5.10 -2.28 2.01
N TRP A 92 -5.60 -3.24 2.77
CA TRP A 92 -7.00 -3.65 2.76
C TRP A 92 -7.83 -2.70 3.61
N HIS A 93 -9.01 -2.34 3.14
CA HIS A 93 -9.97 -1.56 3.91
C HIS A 93 -10.54 -2.41 5.07
N PRO A 94 -10.83 -1.81 6.24
CA PRO A 94 -11.41 -2.54 7.38
C PRO A 94 -12.77 -3.16 7.02
N ASP A 95 -13.58 -2.49 6.20
CA ASP A 95 -14.75 -3.13 5.56
C ASP A 95 -14.34 -3.96 4.34
N PRO A 96 -14.49 -5.30 4.35
CA PRO A 96 -14.09 -6.16 3.23
C PRO A 96 -14.93 -5.96 1.96
N THR A 97 -16.05 -5.24 2.05
CA THR A 97 -16.93 -4.97 0.90
C THR A 97 -16.51 -3.74 0.09
N VAL A 98 -15.59 -2.94 0.63
CA VAL A 98 -15.10 -1.71 -0.01
C VAL A 98 -14.04 -2.03 -1.07
N ASP A 99 -13.13 -2.96 -0.79
CA ASP A 99 -12.10 -3.37 -1.74
C ASP A 99 -12.71 -4.10 -2.94
N LYS A 100 -12.26 -3.72 -4.14
CA LYS A 100 -12.73 -4.29 -5.41
C LYS A 100 -11.57 -5.00 -6.12
N PRO A 101 -11.85 -6.10 -6.83
CA PRO A 101 -10.86 -6.71 -7.70
C PRO A 101 -10.31 -5.67 -8.67
N SER A 102 -8.98 -5.59 -8.75
CA SER A 102 -8.32 -4.66 -9.66
C SER A 102 -7.02 -5.25 -10.19
N VAL A 103 -6.59 -4.72 -11.33
CA VAL A 103 -5.39 -5.16 -12.03
C VAL A 103 -4.57 -3.92 -12.37
N SER A 104 -3.29 -3.95 -12.02
CA SER A 104 -2.32 -2.92 -12.40
C SER A 104 -1.17 -3.56 -13.15
N THR A 105 -0.60 -2.83 -14.09
CA THR A 105 0.52 -3.32 -14.91
C THR A 105 1.69 -2.36 -14.82
N GLY A 106 2.90 -2.88 -14.83
CA GLY A 106 4.12 -2.06 -14.85
C GLY A 106 5.22 -2.70 -15.70
N ARG A 107 6.34 -1.99 -15.79
CA ARG A 107 7.57 -2.47 -16.42
C ARG A 107 8.53 -2.97 -15.36
N LEU A 108 9.21 -4.07 -15.65
CA LEU A 108 10.32 -4.53 -14.82
C LEU A 108 11.48 -3.53 -14.93
N LEU A 109 12.24 -3.37 -13.84
CA LEU A 109 13.43 -2.53 -13.82
C LEU A 109 14.41 -3.02 -14.90
N ALA A 110 14.98 -2.08 -15.64
CA ALA A 110 15.91 -2.36 -16.72
C ALA A 110 16.96 -1.26 -16.81
N ASP A 111 18.16 -1.63 -17.23
CA ASP A 111 19.22 -0.67 -17.53
C ASP A 111 18.82 0.22 -18.73
N PRO A 112 19.40 1.42 -18.87
CA PRO A 112 19.10 2.29 -20.00
C PRO A 112 19.32 1.60 -21.36
N GLY A 113 18.25 1.47 -22.15
CA GLY A 113 18.27 0.80 -23.44
C GLY A 113 17.92 -0.69 -23.39
N GLU A 114 17.70 -1.25 -22.20
CA GLU A 114 17.21 -2.61 -22.00
C GLU A 114 15.71 -2.64 -21.72
N ASP A 115 15.11 -3.82 -21.89
CA ASP A 115 13.71 -4.08 -21.62
C ASP A 115 13.59 -5.48 -21.04
N ASN A 116 13.35 -5.54 -19.72
CA ASN A 116 13.23 -6.79 -18.98
C ASN A 116 11.81 -7.38 -19.03
N GLY A 117 10.86 -6.69 -19.67
CA GLY A 117 9.48 -7.11 -19.79
C GLY A 117 8.54 -6.36 -18.86
N THR A 118 7.39 -6.96 -18.59
CA THR A 118 6.31 -6.32 -17.83
C THR A 118 5.85 -7.22 -16.69
N TYR A 119 5.07 -6.67 -15.78
CA TYR A 119 4.37 -7.42 -14.75
C TYR A 119 2.93 -6.97 -14.65
N GLU A 120 2.11 -7.83 -14.08
CA GLU A 120 0.73 -7.57 -13.71
C GLU A 120 0.55 -7.91 -12.23
N VAL A 121 0.02 -6.97 -11.46
CA VAL A 121 -0.42 -7.19 -10.08
C VAL A 121 -1.93 -7.31 -10.07
N ARG A 122 -2.46 -8.32 -9.38
CA ARG A 122 -3.89 -8.53 -9.19
C ARG A 122 -4.24 -8.43 -7.73
N ILE A 123 -5.20 -7.58 -7.42
CA ILE A 123 -5.84 -7.50 -6.11
C ILE A 123 -7.09 -8.38 -6.16
N VAL A 124 -7.17 -9.34 -5.24
CA VAL A 124 -8.28 -10.27 -5.07
C VAL A 124 -8.80 -10.15 -3.63
N PRO A 125 -9.88 -9.36 -3.42
CA PRO A 125 -10.48 -9.19 -2.11
C PRO A 125 -10.92 -10.52 -1.46
N PRO A 126 -10.90 -10.60 -0.12
CA PRO A 126 -10.61 -9.50 0.80
C PRO A 126 -9.16 -9.45 1.32
N GLN A 127 -8.24 -10.30 0.84
CA GLN A 127 -6.91 -10.45 1.44
C GLN A 127 -5.82 -11.08 0.55
N SER A 128 -5.98 -11.12 -0.78
CA SER A 128 -4.98 -11.72 -1.66
C SER A 128 -4.46 -10.76 -2.71
N VAL A 129 -3.13 -10.71 -2.85
CA VAL A 129 -2.45 -10.02 -3.94
C VAL A 129 -1.56 -11.03 -4.67
N THR A 130 -1.61 -11.03 -6.00
CA THR A 130 -0.76 -11.91 -6.82
C THR A 130 -0.02 -11.12 -7.88
N VAL A 131 1.17 -11.61 -8.26
CA VAL A 131 1.98 -11.02 -9.33
C VAL A 131 2.23 -12.04 -10.41
N HIS A 132 2.02 -11.64 -11.66
CA HIS A 132 2.41 -12.37 -12.85
C HIS A 132 3.46 -11.57 -13.61
N ARG A 133 4.65 -12.14 -13.78
CA ARG A 133 5.74 -11.52 -14.54
C ARG A 133 5.72 -12.04 -15.98
N PHE A 134 5.94 -11.14 -16.92
CA PHE A 134 6.04 -11.39 -18.35
C PHE A 134 7.43 -10.95 -18.84
N PRO A 135 8.49 -11.72 -18.52
CA PRO A 135 9.85 -11.38 -18.91
C PRO A 135 10.00 -11.44 -20.43
N LYS A 136 10.84 -10.55 -20.96
CA LYS A 136 11.16 -10.55 -22.39
C LYS A 136 12.07 -11.75 -22.71
N GLY A 137 11.47 -12.83 -23.20
CA GLY A 137 12.22 -13.94 -23.80
C GLY A 137 12.68 -13.61 -25.23
N PRO A 138 13.69 -14.31 -25.77
CA PRO A 138 13.96 -14.29 -27.20
C PRO A 138 12.76 -14.92 -27.92
N GLY A 139 11.77 -14.11 -28.33
CA GLY A 139 10.63 -14.55 -29.15
C GLY A 139 9.23 -14.16 -28.67
N ASN A 140 9.04 -13.55 -27.51
CA ASN A 140 7.70 -13.15 -27.06
C ASN A 140 7.40 -11.68 -27.40
N VAL A 141 6.94 -11.45 -28.63
CA VAL A 141 6.25 -10.22 -29.00
C VAL A 141 4.81 -10.34 -28.51
N VAL A 142 4.50 -9.82 -27.32
CA VAL A 142 3.11 -9.64 -26.90
C VAL A 142 2.61 -8.34 -27.54
N PRO A 143 1.59 -8.36 -28.42
CA PRO A 143 1.06 -7.14 -28.99
C PRO A 143 0.32 -6.35 -27.92
N LEU A 144 0.77 -5.12 -27.65
CA LEU A 144 0.04 -4.13 -26.87
C LEU A 144 -1.32 -3.90 -27.54
N ARG A 145 -2.39 -4.49 -26.99
CA ARG A 145 -3.76 -4.08 -27.35
C ARG A 145 -4.00 -2.70 -26.78
N ARG A 146 -4.12 -1.69 -27.66
CA ARG A 146 -4.78 -0.43 -27.34
C ARG A 146 -6.21 -0.75 -26.89
N LEU A 147 -6.57 -0.30 -25.71
CA LEU A 147 -7.96 -0.13 -25.33
C LEU A 147 -8.44 1.14 -26.06
N GLU A 148 -9.43 0.97 -26.93
CA GLU A 148 -10.30 2.04 -27.42
C GLU A 148 -11.47 2.23 -26.45
#